data_AF-X1Q1A3-F1
#
_entry.id   AF-X1Q1A3-F1
#
_cell.length_a   1.000
_cell.length_b   1.000
_cell.length_c   1.000
_cell.angle_alpha   90.00
_cell.angle_beta   90.00
_cell.angle_gamma   90.00
#
_symmetry.space_group_name_H-M   'P 1'
#
loop_
_entity.id
_entity.type
_entity.pdbx_description
1 polymer ?
#
loop_
_entity_poly.entity_id
_entity_poly.type
_entity_poly.pdbx_seq_one_letter_code
_entity_poly.pdbx_strand_id
1 'polypeptide(L)' 'MVGESGYAGKILKVDLSRGNTSELPTSDYADRFLGGRGIAAKIYWDEVP' A
#
# COMPACT_ATOMS: atom_id res chain seq x y z
N MET A 1 9.72 8.96 16.68
CA MET A 1 9.20 8.27 15.49
C MET A 1 10.10 7.09 15.21
N VAL A 2 9.67 5.88 15.57
CA VAL A 2 10.37 4.66 15.15
C VAL A 2 9.92 4.43 13.72
N GLY A 3 10.79 4.67 12.74
CA GLY A 3 10.48 4.28 11.37
C GLY A 3 10.33 2.76 11.32
N GLU A 4 9.25 2.28 10.68
CA GLU A 4 9.07 0.86 10.40
C GLU A 4 10.26 0.39 9.56
N SER A 5 11.25 -0.20 10.23
CA SER A 5 12.49 -0.60 9.58
C SER A 5 12.18 -1.75 8.63
N GLY A 6 12.50 -1.57 7.35
CA GLY A 6 12.22 -2.55 6.29
C GLY A 6 11.18 -2.09 5.25
N TYR A 7 10.40 -1.04 5.53
CA TYR A 7 9.46 -0.46 4.57
C TYR A 7 9.80 1.00 4.26
N ALA A 8 9.49 1.44 3.03
CA ALA A 8 9.57 2.85 2.66
C ALA A 8 8.47 3.71 3.33
N GLY A 9 7.46 3.06 3.94
CA GLY A 9 6.39 3.69 4.69
C GLY A 9 5.21 4.21 3.85
N LYS A 10 5.32 4.19 2.51
CA LYS A 10 4.26 4.64 1.61
C LYS A 10 4.12 3.79 0.34
N ILE A 11 2.90 3.76 -0.18
CA ILE A 11 2.50 3.12 -1.43
C ILE A 11 1.95 4.21 -2.35
N LEU A 12 2.51 4.33 -3.56
CA LEU A 12 2.02 5.27 -4.57
C LEU A 12 0.81 4.67 -5.30
N LYS A 13 -0.33 5.36 -5.24
CA LYS A 13 -1.53 5.04 -6.04
C LYS A 13 -1.60 6.01 -7.21
N VAL A 14 -1.73 5.47 -8.43
CA VAL A 14 -1.77 6.25 -9.67
C VAL A 14 -3.10 6.02 -10.38
N ASP A 15 -3.85 7.08 -10.63
CA ASP A 15 -5.02 7.06 -11.51
C ASP A 15 -4.59 7.49 -12.91
N LEU A 16 -4.52 6.52 -13.82
CA LEU A 16 -4.10 6.76 -15.21
C LEU A 16 -5.18 7.46 -16.05
N SER A 17 -6.45 7.38 -15.67
CA SER A 17 -7.55 8.04 -16.39
C SER A 17 -7.62 9.53 -16.06
N ARG A 18 -7.34 9.90 -14.80
CA ARG A 18 -7.34 11.29 -14.34
C ARG A 18 -5.95 11.94 -14.33
N GLY A 19 -4.89 11.15 -14.51
CA GLY A 19 -3.52 11.62 -14.49
C GLY A 19 -3.08 12.14 -13.12
N ASN A 20 -3.61 11.56 -12.03
CA ASN A 20 -3.28 12.00 -10.67
C ASN A 20 -2.61 10.90 -9.84
N THR A 21 -1.98 11.33 -8.76
CA THR A 21 -1.33 10.45 -7.80
C THR A 21 -1.81 10.74 -6.39
N SER A 22 -1.81 9.70 -5.57
CA SER A 22 -2.05 9.76 -4.13
C SER A 22 -1.13 8.78 -3.41
N GLU A 23 -1.01 8.90 -2.09
CA GLU A 23 -0.18 8.01 -1.28
C GLU A 23 -1.04 7.32 -0.22
N LEU A 24 -0.75 6.05 0.04
CA LEU A 24 -1.30 5.27 1.14
C LEU A 24 -0.16 4.90 2.09
N PRO A 25 -0.33 4.99 3.42
CA PRO A 25 0.70 4.55 4.35
C PRO A 25 0.83 3.02 4.32
N THR A 26 2.06 2.50 4.26
CA THR A 26 2.31 1.04 4.21
C THR A 26 1.82 0.33 5.48
N SER A 27 1.79 1.04 6.61
CA SER A 27 1.31 0.56 7.92
C SER A 27 -0.13 0.05 7.90
N ASP A 28 -0.97 0.54 6.98
CA ASP A 28 -2.37 0.07 6.84
C ASP A 28 -2.45 -1.42 6.48
N TYR A 29 -1.37 -1.98 5.92
CA TYR A 29 -1.31 -3.36 5.46
C TYR A 29 -0.18 -4.17 6.11
N ALA A 30 0.95 -3.55 6.45
CA ALA A 30 2.17 -4.25 6.87
C ALA A 30 2.01 -5.10 8.14
N ASP A 31 1.25 -4.64 9.14
CA ASP A 31 1.07 -5.36 10.41
C ASP A 31 0.46 -6.76 10.22
N ARG A 32 -0.50 -6.88 9.30
CA ARG A 32 -1.23 -8.14 9.07
C ARG A 32 -0.71 -8.96 7.90
N PHE A 33 -0.15 -8.29 6.89
CA PHE A 33 0.18 -8.93 5.61
C PHE A 33 1.67 -8.93 5.28
N LEU A 34 2.50 -8.42 6.20
CA LEU A 34 3.95 -8.30 6.09
C LEU A 34 4.33 -7.40 4.90
N GLY A 35 4.40 -7.96 3.69
CA GLY A 35 4.84 -7.24 2.50
C GLY A 35 4.60 -7.99 1.21
N GLY A 36 5.12 -7.44 0.12
CA GLY A 36 5.13 -8.09 -1.20
C GLY A 36 3.75 -8.61 -1.61
N ARG A 37 3.63 -9.94 -1.73
CA ARG A 37 2.40 -10.61 -2.20
C ARG A 37 1.24 -10.49 -1.21
N GLY A 38 1.49 -10.44 0.10
CA GLY A 38 0.44 -10.32 1.11
C GLY A 38 -0.30 -8.99 1.00
N ILE A 39 0.45 -7.89 0.98
CA ILE A 39 -0.09 -6.55 0.79
C ILE A 39 -0.79 -6.43 -0.58
N ALA A 40 -0.18 -6.95 -1.65
CA ALA A 40 -0.77 -6.90 -2.99
C ALA A 40 -2.12 -7.63 -3.07
N ALA A 41 -2.23 -8.82 -2.46
CA ALA A 41 -3.48 -9.58 -2.43
C ALA A 41 -4.58 -8.86 -1.63
N LYS A 42 -4.24 -8.22 -0.50
CA LYS A 42 -5.19 -7.46 0.30
C LYS A 42 -5.70 -6.22 -0.46
N ILE A 43 -4.80 -5.46 -1.09
CA ILE A 43 -5.18 -4.29 -1.90
C ILE A 43 -6.14 -4.72 -3.01
N TYR A 44 -5.83 -5.83 -3.70
CA TYR A 44 -6.71 -6.35 -4.74
C TYR A 44 -8.09 -6.73 -4.21
N TRP A 45 -8.13 -7.45 -3.07
CA TRP A 45 -9.38 -7.81 -2.40
C TRP A 45 -10.26 -6.60 -2.02
N ASP A 46 -9.65 -5.48 -1.63
CA ASP A 46 -10.40 -4.29 -1.19
C ASP A 46 -10.91 -3.44 -2.36
N GLU A 47 -10.15 -3.36 -3.45
CA GLU A 47 -10.40 -2.40 -4.53
C GLU A 47 -11.10 -3.03 -5.75
N VAL A 48 -11.17 -4.37 -5.83
CA VAL A 48 -11.75 -5.10 -6.97
C VAL A 48 -12.87 -6.04 -6.49
N PRO A 49 -14.16 -5.67 -6.70
CA PRO A 49 -15.32 -6.50 -6.40
C PRO A 49 -15.50 -7.72 -7.31
#